data_AF-A0A958G898-F1
#
_entry.id   AF-A0A958G898-F1
#
_cell.length_a   1.000
_cell.length_b   1.000
_cell.length_c   1.000
_cell.angle_alpha   90.00
_cell.angle_beta   90.00
_cell.angle_gamma   90.00
#
_symmetry.space_group_name_H-M   'P 1'
#
loop_
_entity.id
_entity.type
_entity.pdbx_description
1 polymer ?
#
loop_
_entity_poly.entity_id
_entity_poly.type
_entity_poly.pdbx_seq_one_letter_code
_entity_poly.pdbx_strand_id
1 'polypeptide(L)'
;ARAQGDSRMTQTGMIIGTPEFLSPEQAGGEPMDHRSDLYTLGLIFYLMLTGRAPYQSETPGGYLYKHVNEAPPKPTKFRKDLPAGLEQAILKALEKKPAKRYASADELREALEKVLGNVKTGTIQKEVKKTQLADTEVVDPETLVQLDKQRKNTHKPARRFSLPSFSWVGGLLMFLWVGYKIYMG
;
A
#
# COMPACT_ATOMS: atom_id res chain seq x y z
N ALA A 1 -22.22 11.44 35.54
CA ALA A 1 -22.98 11.66 34.29
C ALA A 1 -22.11 12.43 33.31
N ARG A 2 -21.88 11.90 32.09
CA ARG A 2 -21.32 12.66 30.95
C ARG A 2 -22.15 12.31 29.73
N ALA A 3 -22.71 13.35 29.10
CA ALA A 3 -23.39 13.28 27.82
C ALA A 3 -22.94 14.47 26.95
N GLN A 4 -23.09 14.29 25.63
CA GLN A 4 -22.91 15.22 24.50
C GLN A 4 -21.51 15.24 23.85
N GLY A 5 -21.36 15.08 22.53
CA GLY A 5 -22.36 14.92 21.48
C GLY A 5 -21.73 14.67 20.10
N ASP A 6 -22.49 13.96 19.26
CA ASP A 6 -22.52 13.99 17.80
C ASP A 6 -21.23 13.73 17.00
N SER A 7 -20.86 12.45 16.91
CA SER A 7 -20.31 11.92 15.66
C SER A 7 -21.45 11.28 14.87
N ARG A 8 -21.99 12.02 13.90
CA ARG A 8 -22.81 11.46 12.81
C ARG A 8 -21.94 10.60 11.88
N MET A 9 -21.24 9.61 12.43
CA MET A 9 -20.52 8.58 11.68
C MET A 9 -21.45 7.37 11.61
N THR A 10 -22.15 7.29 10.48
CA THR A 10 -22.91 6.15 9.93
C THR A 10 -23.33 5.06 10.93
N GLN A 11 -24.64 5.00 11.18
CA GLN A 11 -25.36 3.88 11.79
C GLN A 11 -25.37 2.65 10.86
N THR A 12 -24.20 2.20 10.39
CA THR A 12 -23.90 0.87 9.81
C THR A 12 -22.37 0.80 9.75
N GLY A 13 -21.73 0.28 10.80
CA GLY A 13 -20.30 0.42 11.07
C GLY A 13 -19.36 -0.35 10.13
N MET A 14 -19.30 0.04 8.86
CA MET A 14 -18.22 -0.34 7.96
C MET A 14 -17.57 0.92 7.40
N ILE A 15 -16.41 1.26 7.94
CA ILE A 15 -15.43 2.10 7.25
C ILE A 15 -15.00 1.24 6.04
N ILE A 16 -15.50 1.56 4.84
CA ILE A 16 -15.04 0.90 3.63
C ILE A 16 -13.73 1.57 3.20
N GLY A 17 -12.61 0.94 3.51
CA GLY A 17 -11.28 1.37 3.11
C GLY A 17 -10.23 1.23 4.22
N THR A 18 -8.97 1.42 3.83
CA THR A 18 -7.81 1.48 4.73
C THR A 18 -7.57 2.95 5.08
N PRO A 19 -7.99 3.45 6.28
CA PRO A 19 -8.02 4.87 6.61
C PRO A 19 -6.67 5.60 6.44
N GLU A 20 -5.57 4.85 6.45
CA GLU A 20 -4.20 5.29 6.23
C GLU A 20 -3.92 5.82 4.82
N PHE A 21 -4.76 5.46 3.83
CA PHE A 21 -4.54 5.77 2.41
C PHE A 21 -5.61 6.66 1.79
N LEU A 22 -6.55 7.16 2.60
CA LEU A 22 -7.61 8.05 2.13
C LEU A 22 -7.07 9.42 1.71
N SER A 23 -7.64 9.99 0.65
CA SER A 23 -7.42 11.40 0.34
C SER A 23 -8.19 12.31 1.32
N PRO A 24 -7.83 13.60 1.43
CA PRO A 24 -8.52 14.56 2.29
C PRO A 24 -10.02 14.65 1.98
N GLU A 25 -10.39 14.65 0.69
CA GLU A 25 -11.76 14.67 0.22
C GLU A 25 -12.52 13.38 0.58
N GLN A 26 -11.91 12.21 0.48
CA GLN A 26 -12.50 10.96 0.97
C GLN A 26 -12.72 10.99 2.49
N ALA A 27 -11.73 11.48 3.23
CA ALA A 27 -11.80 11.57 4.68
C ALA A 27 -12.83 12.60 5.17
N GLY A 28 -13.07 13.66 4.39
CA GLY A 28 -14.06 14.70 4.66
C GLY A 28 -15.46 14.40 4.10
N GLY A 29 -15.62 13.38 3.24
CA GLY A 29 -16.88 13.11 2.54
C GLY A 29 -17.20 14.11 1.42
N GLU A 30 -16.16 14.74 0.86
CA GLU A 30 -16.26 15.70 -0.23
C GLU A 30 -16.26 15.00 -1.62
N PRO A 31 -16.76 15.65 -2.68
CA PRO A 31 -16.69 15.10 -4.03
C PRO A 31 -15.25 14.80 -4.46
N MET A 32 -15.06 13.61 -5.02
CA MET A 32 -13.77 13.13 -5.49
C MET A 32 -13.62 13.31 -7.00
N ASP A 33 -12.40 13.63 -7.43
CA ASP A 33 -11.96 13.45 -8.81
C ASP A 33 -10.67 12.63 -8.86
N HIS A 34 -10.08 12.49 -10.05
CA HIS A 34 -8.85 11.71 -10.29
C HIS A 34 -7.64 12.19 -9.47
N ARG A 35 -7.67 13.41 -8.92
CA ARG A 35 -6.59 13.94 -8.06
C ARG A 35 -6.61 13.31 -6.66
N SER A 36 -7.68 12.59 -6.31
CA SER A 36 -7.72 11.73 -5.11
C SER A 36 -6.67 10.62 -5.20
N ASP A 37 -6.60 9.96 -6.37
CA ASP A 37 -5.62 8.91 -6.63
C ASP A 37 -4.19 9.45 -6.64
N LEU A 38 -3.98 10.69 -7.11
CA LEU A 38 -2.67 11.35 -7.05
C LEU A 38 -2.20 11.60 -5.62
N TYR A 39 -3.13 11.93 -4.71
CA TYR A 39 -2.80 12.05 -3.30
C TYR A 39 -2.40 10.71 -2.70
N THR A 40 -3.19 9.66 -2.93
CA THR A 40 -2.89 8.32 -2.43
C THR A 40 -1.58 7.77 -3.00
N LEU A 41 -1.29 8.02 -4.28
CA LEU A 41 -0.01 7.70 -4.89
C LEU A 41 1.15 8.46 -4.22
N GLY A 42 0.94 9.73 -3.86
CA GLY A 42 1.87 10.50 -3.04
C GLY A 42 2.17 9.85 -1.69
N LEU A 43 1.16 9.29 -1.01
CA LEU A 43 1.34 8.55 0.25
C LEU A 43 2.18 7.29 0.04
N ILE A 44 1.91 6.56 -1.04
CA ILE A 44 2.63 5.33 -1.40
C ILE A 44 4.09 5.65 -1.72
N PHE A 45 4.36 6.70 -2.51
CA PHE A 45 5.74 7.15 -2.76
C PHE A 45 6.46 7.54 -1.47
N TYR A 46 5.79 8.28 -0.59
CA TYR A 46 6.33 8.61 0.72
C TYR A 46 6.70 7.34 1.50
N LEU A 47 5.79 6.37 1.56
CA LEU A 47 5.98 5.10 2.27
C LEU A 47 7.14 4.30 1.68
N MET A 48 7.20 4.14 0.36
CA MET A 48 8.26 3.37 -0.30
C MET A 48 9.64 4.02 -0.11
N LEU A 49 9.71 5.35 -0.10
CA LEU A 49 10.99 6.05 -0.02
C LEU A 49 11.49 6.21 1.40
N THR A 50 10.60 6.28 2.39
CA THR A 50 10.96 6.52 3.79
C THR A 50 10.79 5.29 4.69
N GLY A 51 10.09 4.25 4.21
CA GLY A 51 9.71 3.06 4.99
C GLY A 51 8.55 3.30 5.97
N ARG A 52 7.91 4.48 5.93
CA ARG A 52 6.86 4.88 6.88
C ARG A 52 5.81 5.77 6.22
N ALA A 53 4.55 5.67 6.65
CA ALA A 53 3.52 6.61 6.22
C ALA A 53 3.75 8.01 6.83
N PRO A 54 3.28 9.09 6.18
CA PRO A 54 3.40 10.43 6.74
C PRO A 54 2.57 10.63 8.01
N TYR A 55 1.44 9.93 8.13
CA TYR A 55 0.53 9.99 9.27
C TYR A 55 0.48 8.65 9.99
N GLN A 56 0.35 8.72 11.32
CA GLN A 56 0.12 7.57 12.20
C GLN A 56 -0.94 7.96 13.21
N SER A 57 -1.87 7.05 13.49
CA SER A 57 -2.88 7.21 14.53
C SER A 57 -3.32 5.85 15.07
N GLU A 58 -3.77 5.82 16.31
CA GLU A 58 -4.33 4.61 16.93
C GLU A 58 -5.82 4.44 16.59
N THR A 59 -6.46 5.48 16.05
CA THR A 59 -7.88 5.45 15.74
C THR A 59 -8.11 5.81 14.27
N PRO A 60 -9.11 5.22 13.61
CA PRO A 60 -9.49 5.62 12.25
C PRO A 60 -9.81 7.11 12.16
N GLY A 61 -10.54 7.67 13.13
CA GLY A 61 -10.86 9.09 13.18
C GLY A 61 -9.63 10.00 13.24
N GLY A 62 -8.58 9.57 13.94
CA GLY A 62 -7.32 10.31 13.96
C GLY A 62 -6.60 10.29 12.62
N TYR A 63 -6.67 9.21 11.83
CA TYR A 63 -6.21 9.25 10.44
C TYR A 63 -7.00 10.27 9.63
N LEU A 64 -8.34 10.21 9.67
CA LEU A 64 -9.18 11.16 8.93
C LEU A 64 -8.80 12.62 9.25
N TYR A 65 -8.68 12.94 10.54
CA TYR A 65 -8.26 14.26 11.00
C TYR A 65 -6.93 14.68 10.38
N LYS A 66 -5.91 13.80 10.40
CA LYS A 66 -4.58 14.10 9.86
C LYS A 66 -4.60 14.28 8.34
N HIS A 67 -5.35 13.44 7.63
CA HIS A 67 -5.52 13.57 6.19
C HIS A 67 -6.17 14.90 5.81
N VAL A 68 -7.13 15.40 6.59
CA VAL A 68 -7.78 16.69 6.33
C VAL A 68 -6.95 17.89 6.78
N ASN A 69 -6.32 17.82 7.97
CA ASN A 69 -5.84 19.02 8.66
C ASN A 69 -4.30 19.12 8.80
N GLU A 70 -3.58 18.00 8.88
CA GLU A 70 -2.14 18.03 9.17
C GLU A 70 -1.30 17.98 7.89
N ALA A 71 -0.35 18.91 7.74
CA ALA A 71 0.65 18.82 6.68
C ALA A 71 1.56 17.60 6.88
N PRO A 72 1.94 16.89 5.80
CA PRO A 72 2.84 15.75 5.91
C PRO A 72 4.23 16.24 6.37
N PRO A 73 4.91 15.52 7.27
CA PRO A 73 6.30 15.82 7.60
C PRO A 73 7.18 15.63 6.35
N LYS A 74 8.18 16.47 6.15
CA LYS A 74 9.12 16.34 5.03
C LYS A 74 9.76 14.94 4.97
N PRO A 75 9.75 14.23 3.83
CA PRO A 75 10.46 12.95 3.66
C PRO A 75 11.93 12.97 4.10
N THR A 76 12.65 14.09 3.87
CA THR A 76 14.04 14.28 4.28
C THR A 76 14.27 14.23 5.79
N LYS A 77 13.21 14.38 6.60
CA LYS A 77 13.26 14.12 8.05
C LYS A 77 13.60 12.67 8.37
N PHE A 78 13.28 11.73 7.46
CA PHE A 78 13.49 10.29 7.65
C PHE A 78 14.53 9.72 6.69
N ARG A 79 14.68 10.32 5.51
CA ARG A 79 15.67 9.91 4.51
C ARG A 79 16.43 11.12 3.97
N LYS A 80 17.58 11.42 4.58
CA LYS A 80 18.37 12.64 4.31
C LYS A 80 19.00 12.69 2.91
N ASP A 81 19.25 11.53 2.30
CA ASP A 81 19.82 11.38 0.95
C ASP A 81 18.78 11.57 -0.17
N LEU A 82 17.52 11.85 0.16
CA LEU A 82 16.48 12.00 -0.85
C LEU A 82 16.73 13.25 -1.72
N PRO A 83 16.72 13.13 -3.06
CA PRO A 83 16.84 14.28 -3.94
C PRO A 83 15.74 15.32 -3.69
N ALA A 84 16.11 16.61 -3.62
CA ALA A 84 15.18 17.69 -3.29
C ALA A 84 13.96 17.75 -4.23
N GLY A 85 14.15 17.49 -5.53
CA GLY A 85 13.04 17.47 -6.48
C GLY A 85 12.05 16.33 -6.23
N LEU A 86 12.51 15.18 -5.71
CA LEU A 86 11.63 14.05 -5.38
C LEU A 86 10.80 14.35 -4.14
N GLU A 87 11.41 14.98 -3.13
CA GLU A 87 10.69 15.51 -1.97
C GLU A 87 9.61 16.52 -2.40
N GLN A 88 9.94 17.47 -3.25
CA GLN A 88 9.00 18.47 -3.74
C GLN A 88 7.83 17.84 -4.49
N ALA A 89 8.10 16.83 -5.34
CA ALA A 89 7.05 16.14 -6.07
C ALA A 89 6.08 15.40 -5.14
N ILE A 90 6.60 14.69 -4.14
CA ILE A 90 5.78 13.99 -3.14
C ILE A 90 4.94 14.99 -2.34
N LEU A 91 5.55 16.08 -1.86
CA LEU A 91 4.83 17.09 -1.07
C LEU A 91 3.75 17.80 -1.88
N LYS A 92 3.98 18.08 -3.16
CA LYS A 92 2.95 18.64 -4.06
C LYS A 92 1.80 17.67 -4.28
N ALA A 93 2.07 16.37 -4.47
CA ALA A 93 1.01 15.36 -4.56
C ALA A 93 0.18 15.25 -3.27
N LEU A 94 0.80 15.51 -2.11
CA LEU A 94 0.17 15.46 -0.78
C LEU A 94 -0.45 16.79 -0.34
N GLU A 95 -0.59 17.77 -1.23
CA GLU A 95 -1.32 19.01 -0.94
C GLU A 95 -2.78 18.72 -0.57
N LYS A 96 -3.31 19.43 0.43
CA LYS A 96 -4.67 19.15 0.93
C LYS A 96 -5.73 19.54 -0.08
N LYS A 97 -5.56 20.71 -0.72
CA LYS A 97 -6.47 21.20 -1.75
C LYS A 97 -6.14 20.53 -3.09
N PRO A 98 -7.10 19.84 -3.75
CA PRO A 98 -6.86 19.20 -5.05
C PRO A 98 -6.31 20.17 -6.12
N ALA A 99 -6.72 21.43 -6.09
CA ALA A 99 -6.23 22.48 -7.01
C ALA A 99 -4.74 22.83 -6.84
N LYS A 100 -4.11 22.45 -5.72
CA LYS A 100 -2.67 22.65 -5.48
C LYS A 100 -1.83 21.42 -5.83
N ARG A 101 -2.47 20.28 -6.11
CA ARG A 101 -1.81 19.05 -6.55
C ARG A 101 -1.45 19.15 -8.03
N TYR A 102 -0.85 18.08 -8.55
CA TYR A 102 -0.75 17.87 -10.00
C TYR A 102 -2.16 17.77 -10.61
N ALA A 103 -2.34 18.40 -11.78
CA ALA A 103 -3.58 18.37 -12.52
C ALA A 103 -3.86 16.99 -13.13
N SER A 104 -2.82 16.21 -13.42
CA SER A 104 -2.93 14.87 -13.99
C SER A 104 -1.78 13.96 -13.56
N ALA A 105 -1.94 12.65 -13.80
CA ALA A 105 -0.88 11.67 -13.62
C ALA A 105 0.31 11.94 -14.57
N ASP A 106 0.06 12.46 -15.78
CA ASP A 106 1.12 12.85 -16.71
C ASP A 106 1.97 14.00 -16.18
N GLU A 107 1.37 15.01 -15.56
CA GLU A 107 2.12 16.12 -14.96
C GLU A 107 3.00 15.62 -13.80
N LEU A 108 2.49 14.70 -12.98
CA LEU A 108 3.27 14.05 -11.93
C LEU A 108 4.43 13.23 -12.51
N ARG A 109 4.16 12.43 -13.56
CA ARG A 109 5.18 11.63 -14.27
C ARG A 109 6.30 12.52 -14.80
N GLU A 110 5.97 13.60 -15.51
CA GLU A 110 6.97 14.53 -16.05
C GLU A 110 7.80 15.19 -14.95
N ALA A 111 7.19 15.55 -13.82
CA ALA A 111 7.91 16.09 -12.68
C ALA A 111 8.90 15.06 -12.10
N LEU A 112 8.52 13.80 -12.00
CA LEU A 112 9.40 12.73 -11.52
C LEU A 112 10.53 12.41 -12.52
N GLU A 113 10.25 12.40 -13.82
CA GLU A 113 11.25 12.16 -14.87
C GLU A 113 12.34 13.23 -14.89
N LYS A 114 11.96 14.50 -14.70
CA LYS A 114 12.91 15.63 -14.57
C LYS A 114 13.88 15.42 -13.40
N VAL A 115 13.41 14.83 -12.31
CA VAL A 115 14.22 14.58 -11.11
C VAL A 115 15.12 13.36 -11.28
N LEU A 116 14.59 12.29 -11.86
CA LEU A 116 15.33 11.05 -12.10
C LEU A 116 16.33 11.17 -13.26
N GLY A 117 16.25 12.25 -14.03
CA GLY A 117 17.16 12.58 -15.12
C GLY A 117 17.07 11.54 -16.23
N ASN A 118 15.97 11.54 -17.00
CA ASN A 118 15.74 10.62 -18.13
C ASN A 118 16.39 9.24 -17.90
N VAL A 119 16.04 8.58 -16.78
CA VAL A 119 16.33 7.14 -16.63
C VAL A 119 15.85 6.56 -17.93
N LYS A 120 16.74 5.98 -18.72
CA LYS A 120 16.38 5.41 -20.01
C LYS A 120 15.39 4.29 -19.69
N THR A 121 14.09 4.61 -19.71
CA THR A 121 12.95 3.68 -19.64
C THR A 121 12.93 2.76 -20.88
N GLY A 122 14.04 2.69 -21.63
CA GLY A 122 14.26 1.78 -22.73
C GLY A 122 14.42 0.33 -22.28
N THR A 123 14.63 0.03 -20.99
CA THR A 123 14.69 -1.37 -20.52
C THR A 123 13.30 -1.98 -20.38
N ILE A 124 12.33 -1.28 -19.76
CA ILE A 124 10.95 -1.79 -19.61
C ILE A 124 10.22 -1.81 -20.96
N GLN A 125 10.40 -0.77 -21.80
CA GLN A 125 9.75 -0.72 -23.12
C GLN A 125 10.26 -1.81 -24.08
N LYS A 126 11.52 -2.24 -23.96
CA LYS A 126 12.05 -3.37 -24.78
C LYS A 126 11.39 -4.70 -24.43
N GLU A 127 11.12 -4.95 -23.15
CA GLU A 127 10.46 -6.18 -22.71
C GLU A 127 8.96 -6.18 -22.99
N VAL A 128 8.25 -5.09 -22.72
CA VAL A 128 6.81 -5.00 -22.99
C VAL A 128 6.49 -5.15 -24.48
N LYS A 129 7.34 -4.58 -25.37
CA LYS A 129 7.16 -4.74 -26.82
C LYS A 129 7.52 -6.15 -27.32
N LYS A 130 8.38 -6.88 -26.60
CA LYS A 130 8.68 -8.30 -26.87
C LYS A 130 7.55 -9.23 -26.39
N THR A 131 6.72 -8.77 -25.45
CA THR A 131 5.58 -9.50 -24.89
C THR A 131 4.22 -9.03 -25.44
N GLN A 132 4.18 -8.13 -26.44
CA GLN A 132 2.91 -7.70 -27.05
C GLN A 132 2.25 -8.81 -27.87
N LEU A 133 1.18 -9.37 -27.30
CA LEU A 133 -0.01 -9.96 -27.93
C LEU A 133 0.18 -10.84 -29.18
N ALA A 134 0.94 -11.92 -29.07
CA ALA A 134 0.83 -13.02 -30.03
C ALA A 134 -0.25 -14.06 -29.62
N ASP A 135 -0.59 -14.16 -28.33
CA ASP A 135 -1.39 -15.27 -27.80
C ASP A 135 -2.67 -14.85 -27.04
N THR A 136 -3.13 -13.61 -27.16
CA THR A 136 -4.47 -13.26 -26.64
C THR A 136 -5.53 -13.69 -27.65
N GLU A 137 -5.68 -15.01 -27.79
CA GLU A 137 -6.87 -15.58 -28.41
C GLU A 137 -8.06 -15.20 -27.52
N VAL A 138 -9.10 -14.62 -28.10
CA VAL A 138 -10.34 -14.34 -27.39
C VAL A 138 -10.95 -15.68 -27.01
N VAL A 139 -10.68 -16.13 -25.78
CA VAL A 139 -11.24 -17.36 -25.25
C VAL A 139 -12.75 -17.17 -25.17
N ASP A 140 -13.49 -17.97 -25.93
CA ASP A 140 -14.95 -17.88 -25.94
C ASP A 140 -15.51 -18.18 -24.53
N PRO A 141 -16.68 -17.62 -24.18
CA PRO A 141 -17.27 -17.79 -22.86
C PRO A 141 -17.52 -19.26 -22.48
N GLU A 142 -17.74 -20.16 -23.44
CA GLU A 142 -17.94 -21.58 -23.15
C GLU A 142 -16.63 -22.25 -22.73
N THR A 143 -15.51 -21.90 -23.36
CA THR A 143 -14.18 -22.38 -22.98
C THR A 143 -13.80 -21.90 -21.57
N LEU A 144 -14.15 -20.66 -21.19
CA LEU A 144 -13.94 -20.18 -19.81
C LEU A 144 -14.77 -20.98 -18.78
N VAL A 145 -16.01 -21.33 -19.12
CA VAL A 145 -16.88 -22.15 -18.25
C VAL A 145 -16.36 -23.59 -18.14
N GLN A 146 -15.83 -24.15 -19.24
CA GLN A 146 -15.25 -25.49 -19.25
C GLN A 146 -13.95 -25.55 -18.44
N LEU A 147 -13.11 -24.51 -18.52
CA LEU A 147 -11.88 -24.39 -17.71
C LEU A 147 -12.19 -24.29 -16.22
N ASP A 148 -13.21 -23.53 -15.81
CA ASP A 148 -13.63 -23.47 -14.39
C ASP A 148 -14.17 -24.83 -13.90
N LYS A 149 -14.97 -25.52 -14.73
CA LYS A 149 -15.44 -26.88 -14.41
C LYS A 149 -14.29 -27.88 -14.28
N GLN A 150 -13.31 -27.84 -15.18
CA GLN A 150 -12.13 -28.70 -15.08
C GLN A 150 -11.26 -28.36 -13.87
N ARG A 151 -11.05 -27.08 -13.55
CA ARG A 151 -10.33 -26.65 -12.33
C ARG A 151 -10.98 -27.23 -11.08
N LYS A 152 -12.31 -27.15 -10.99
CA LYS A 152 -13.08 -27.68 -9.86
C LYS A 152 -13.01 -29.21 -9.76
N ASN A 153 -12.91 -29.91 -10.89
CA ASN A 153 -12.78 -31.37 -10.92
C ASN A 153 -11.35 -31.88 -10.70
N THR A 154 -10.33 -31.06 -10.95
CA THR A 154 -8.90 -31.43 -10.85
C THR A 154 -8.24 -30.97 -9.55
N HIS A 155 -8.92 -30.15 -8.73
CA HIS A 155 -8.43 -29.79 -7.41
C HIS A 155 -8.52 -30.98 -6.45
N LYS A 156 -7.45 -31.78 -6.39
CA LYS A 156 -7.01 -32.29 -5.08
C LYS A 156 -6.80 -31.06 -4.19
N PRO A 157 -7.41 -30.99 -2.99
CA PRO A 157 -7.12 -29.87 -2.10
C PRO A 157 -5.60 -29.82 -1.94
N ALA A 158 -5.01 -28.66 -2.21
CA ALA A 158 -3.61 -28.43 -1.90
C ALA A 158 -3.40 -28.92 -0.47
N ARG A 159 -2.48 -29.87 -0.27
CA ARG A 159 -2.22 -30.44 1.06
C ARG A 159 -2.04 -29.25 1.98
N ARG A 160 -3.04 -29.03 2.84
CA ARG A 160 -2.97 -28.01 3.88
C ARG A 160 -1.68 -28.35 4.60
N PHE A 161 -0.69 -27.47 4.50
CA PHE A 161 0.56 -27.65 5.23
C PHE A 161 0.14 -27.63 6.70
N SER A 162 -0.12 -28.81 7.26
CA SER A 162 -0.31 -28.99 8.67
C SER A 162 1.07 -28.74 9.25
N LEU A 163 1.27 -27.51 9.73
CA LEU A 163 2.35 -27.24 10.67
C LEU A 163 2.25 -28.35 11.73
N PRO A 164 3.32 -29.12 12.00
CA PRO A 164 3.26 -30.10 13.06
C PRO A 164 2.86 -29.34 14.33
N SER A 165 1.84 -29.85 15.03
CA SER A 165 1.48 -29.35 16.36
C SER A 165 2.75 -29.37 17.20
N PHE A 166 3.34 -28.20 17.43
CA PHE A 166 4.54 -28.05 18.24
C PHE A 166 4.11 -28.27 19.69
N SER A 167 4.02 -29.53 20.10
CA SER A 167 3.83 -29.89 21.50
C SER A 167 5.06 -29.37 22.25
N TRP A 168 4.81 -28.40 23.13
CA TRP A 168 5.76 -27.74 24.04
C TRP A 168 6.41 -28.69 25.07
N VAL A 169 6.86 -29.87 24.65
CA VAL A 169 7.52 -30.88 25.50
C VAL A 169 9.00 -31.05 25.12
N GLY A 170 9.41 -30.65 23.91
CA GLY A 170 10.82 -30.74 23.47
C GLY A 170 11.73 -29.58 23.88
N GLY A 171 11.16 -28.40 24.20
CA GLY A 171 11.95 -27.19 24.48
C GLY A 171 12.79 -27.27 25.75
N LEU A 172 12.28 -27.89 26.83
CA LEU A 172 12.98 -27.95 28.11
C LEU A 172 14.22 -28.87 28.06
N LEU A 173 14.18 -29.94 27.26
CA LEU A 173 15.30 -30.87 27.10
C LEU A 173 16.44 -30.28 26.26
N MET A 174 16.12 -29.41 25.28
CA MET A 174 17.14 -28.74 24.49
C MET A 174 17.90 -27.68 25.31
N PHE A 175 17.22 -26.96 26.21
CA PHE A 175 17.87 -26.02 27.14
C PHE A 175 18.69 -26.73 28.23
N LEU A 176 18.25 -27.88 28.73
CA LEU A 176 19.05 -28.70 29.67
C LEU A 176 20.29 -29.32 29.01
N TRP A 177 20.19 -29.76 27.76
CA TRP A 177 21.32 -30.36 27.04
C TRP A 177 22.40 -29.33 26.67
N VAL A 178 22.00 -28.13 26.23
CA VAL A 178 22.95 -27.03 25.95
C VAL A 178 23.60 -26.52 27.24
N GLY A 179 22.85 -26.41 28.33
CA GLY A 179 23.39 -26.03 29.64
C GLY A 179 24.39 -27.05 30.20
N TYR A 180 24.09 -28.34 30.12
CA TYR A 180 24.97 -29.42 30.60
C TYR A 180 26.32 -29.46 29.84
N LYS A 181 26.31 -29.16 28.54
CA LYS A 181 27.53 -29.16 27.72
C LYS A 181 28.49 -27.98 28.01
N ILE A 182 27.99 -26.89 28.59
CA ILE A 182 28.80 -25.72 28.99
C ILE A 182 29.37 -25.89 30.40
N TYR A 183 28.76 -26.72 31.26
CA TYR A 183 29.20 -26.89 32.64
C TYR A 183 30.32 -27.95 32.82
N MET A 184 30.55 -28.82 31.84
CA MET A 184 31.51 -29.94 31.92
C MET A 184 32.71 -29.82 30.96
N GLY A 185 32.98 -28.62 30.43
CA GLY A 185 34.19 -28.30 29.66
C GLY A 185 34.77 -26.98 30.13
#